data_AF-A0A256WEK5-F1
#
_entry.id   AF-A0A256WEK5-F1
#
_cell.length_a   1.000
_cell.length_b   1.000
_cell.length_c   1.000
_cell.angle_alpha   90.00
_cell.angle_beta   90.00
_cell.angle_gamma   90.00
#
_symmetry.space_group_name_H-M   'P 1'
#
loop_
_entity.id
_entity.type
_entity.pdbx_description
1 polymer ?
#
loop_
_entity_poly.entity_id
_entity_poly.type
_entity_poly.pdbx_seq_one_letter_code
_entity_poly.pdbx_strand_id
1 'polypeptide(L)'
;MSYEMVQMLPPSDSTSVAYREFKQMFGEDGSVLFIGIQDTNVYKLDEFNAWYGLTEKIGTINGVEGVVSFSKLYYLSKNDSTKKFDFLPVFQGRPDTQEELDSLIEKVYSLPLLAMILQ
;
A
#
# COMPACT_ATOMS: atom_id res chain seq x y z
N MET A 1 -12.69 -14.73 -5.35
CA MET A 1 -12.72 -16.12 -5.84
C MET A 1 -11.74 -16.91 -5.00
N SER A 2 -12.18 -17.56 -3.92
CA SER A 2 -11.30 -18.44 -3.14
C SER A 2 -11.37 -19.85 -3.73
N TYR A 3 -10.23 -20.34 -4.20
CA TYR A 3 -10.05 -21.75 -4.48
C TYR A 3 -9.40 -22.36 -3.25
N GLU A 4 -10.21 -22.79 -2.27
CA GLU A 4 -9.66 -23.54 -1.15
C GLU A 4 -9.15 -24.88 -1.69
N MET A 5 -7.83 -25.10 -1.60
CA MET A 5 -7.29 -26.43 -1.86
C MET A 5 -7.91 -27.41 -0.88
N VAL A 6 -8.49 -28.49 -1.40
CA VAL A 6 -9.02 -29.59 -0.57
C VAL A 6 -7.91 -30.07 0.35
N GLN A 7 -8.21 -30.09 1.65
CA GLN A 7 -7.26 -30.55 2.66
C GLN A 7 -6.96 -32.04 2.43
N MET A 8 -5.77 -32.34 1.90
CA MET A 8 -5.40 -33.70 1.47
C MET A 8 -5.04 -34.63 2.64
N LEU A 9 -4.71 -34.07 3.80
CA LEU A 9 -4.25 -34.79 4.99
C LEU A 9 -5.25 -34.68 6.14
N PRO A 10 -5.35 -35.70 7.02
CA PRO A 10 -6.19 -35.63 8.21
C PRO A 10 -5.82 -34.44 9.13
N PRO A 11 -6.77 -33.91 9.92
CA PRO A 11 -6.50 -32.77 10.82
C PRO A 11 -5.45 -33.04 11.89
N SER A 12 -5.30 -34.30 12.29
CA SER A 12 -4.34 -34.79 13.29
C SER A 12 -2.95 -35.06 12.73
N ASP A 13 -2.76 -35.00 11.40
CA ASP A 13 -1.45 -35.09 10.79
C ASP A 13 -0.57 -33.91 11.22
N SER A 14 0.71 -34.17 11.52
CA SER A 14 1.64 -33.15 11.98
C SER A 14 1.84 -32.02 10.96
N THR A 15 1.75 -32.33 9.66
CA THR A 15 1.83 -31.34 8.58
C THR A 15 0.60 -30.42 8.57
N SER A 16 -0.59 -30.99 8.80
CA SER A 16 -1.84 -30.22 8.92
C SER A 16 -1.83 -29.29 10.13
N VAL A 17 -1.25 -29.73 11.26
CA VAL A 17 -1.08 -28.91 12.47
C VAL A 17 -0.14 -27.73 12.17
N ALA A 18 1.06 -28.01 11.65
CA ALA A 18 2.04 -26.97 11.34
C ALA A 18 1.51 -25.94 10.31
N TYR A 19 0.77 -26.39 9.30
CA TYR A 19 0.15 -25.49 8.32
C TYR A 19 -0.93 -24.58 8.95
N ARG A 20 -1.74 -25.09 9.88
CA ARG A 20 -2.72 -24.25 10.60
C ARG A 20 -2.04 -23.23 11.49
N GLU A 21 -0.98 -23.61 12.20
CA GLU A 21 -0.18 -22.69 13.01
C GLU A 21 0.47 -21.59 12.15
N PHE A 22 0.99 -21.97 10.98
CA PHE A 22 1.50 -21.01 9.99
C PHE A 22 0.41 -20.04 9.52
N LYS A 23 -0.77 -20.53 9.11
CA LYS A 23 -1.90 -19.67 8.70
C LYS A 23 -2.40 -18.78 9.84
N GLN A 24 -2.35 -19.24 11.08
CA GLN A 24 -2.73 -18.43 12.23
C GLN A 24 -1.73 -17.30 12.48
N MET A 25 -0.44 -17.53 12.22
CA MET A 25 0.62 -16.55 12.43
C MET A 25 0.73 -15.54 11.29
N PHE A 26 0.53 -15.98 10.04
CA PHE A 26 0.80 -15.18 8.84
C PHE A 26 -0.45 -14.82 8.03
N GLY A 27 -1.63 -15.34 8.39
CA GLY A 27 -2.84 -15.20 7.59
C GLY A 27 -2.94 -16.24 6.47
N GLU A 28 -4.03 -16.19 5.73
CA GLU A 28 -4.25 -16.99 4.52
C GLU A 28 -3.84 -16.18 3.28
N ASP A 29 -3.59 -16.84 2.14
CA ASP A 29 -3.22 -16.13 0.89
C ASP A 29 -4.29 -15.10 0.52
N GLY A 30 -3.99 -13.82 0.80
CA GLY A 30 -4.81 -12.69 0.42
C GLY A 30 -4.86 -12.55 -1.11
N SER A 31 -6.02 -12.21 -1.65
CA SER A 31 -6.12 -11.85 -3.07
C SER A 31 -5.61 -10.42 -3.28
N VAL A 32 -4.65 -10.23 -4.18
CA VAL A 32 -4.18 -8.89 -4.58
C VAL A 32 -4.97 -8.40 -5.79
N LEU A 33 -5.53 -7.20 -5.69
CA LEU A 33 -6.17 -6.48 -6.80
C LEU A 33 -5.26 -5.34 -7.27
N PHE A 34 -4.99 -5.30 -8.57
CA PHE A 34 -4.25 -4.21 -9.20
C PHE A 34 -5.21 -3.31 -9.97
N ILE A 35 -5.11 -2.00 -9.75
CA ILE A 35 -5.84 -0.97 -10.49
C ILE A 35 -4.81 -0.02 -11.09
N GLY A 36 -4.77 0.06 -12.41
CA GLY A 36 -3.91 0.96 -13.16
C GLY A 36 -4.74 1.93 -13.99
N ILE A 37 -4.25 3.15 -14.13
CA ILE A 37 -4.82 4.16 -15.02
C ILE A 37 -3.73 4.66 -15.97
N GLN A 38 -4.12 5.01 -17.19
CA GLN A 38 -3.25 5.68 -18.14
C GLN A 38 -3.79 7.08 -18.36
N ASP A 39 -3.36 8.02 -17.51
CA ASP A 39 -3.80 9.41 -17.56
C ASP A 39 -2.61 10.35 -17.35
N THR A 40 -2.44 11.32 -18.25
CA THR A 40 -1.41 12.35 -18.14
C THR A 40 -1.77 13.42 -17.11
N ASN A 41 -3.04 13.53 -16.74
CA ASN A 41 -3.55 14.54 -15.82
C ASN A 41 -3.60 14.07 -14.37
N VAL A 42 -3.07 12.88 -14.07
CA VAL A 42 -3.08 12.30 -12.71
C VAL A 42 -2.41 13.18 -11.64
N TYR A 43 -1.56 14.12 -12.05
CA TYR A 43 -0.92 15.13 -11.19
C TYR A 43 -1.64 16.48 -11.18
N LYS A 44 -2.82 16.60 -11.80
CA LYS A 44 -3.71 17.74 -11.62
C LYS A 44 -4.45 17.58 -10.30
N LEU A 45 -4.58 18.69 -9.58
CA LEU A 45 -5.12 18.73 -8.22
C LEU A 45 -6.44 17.95 -8.08
N ASP A 46 -7.40 18.19 -8.97
CA ASP A 46 -8.72 17.57 -8.92
C ASP A 46 -8.66 16.04 -9.12
N GLU A 47 -7.88 15.58 -10.10
CA GLU A 47 -7.73 14.15 -10.39
C GLU A 47 -6.92 13.43 -9.31
N PHE A 48 -5.84 14.05 -8.83
CA PHE A 48 -5.07 13.54 -7.71
C PHE A 48 -5.94 13.39 -6.46
N ASN A 49 -6.74 14.41 -6.13
CA ASN A 49 -7.64 14.37 -4.98
C ASN A 49 -8.77 13.35 -5.15
N ALA A 50 -9.27 13.15 -6.37
CA ALA A 50 -10.21 12.08 -6.68
C ALA A 50 -9.57 10.69 -6.46
N TRP A 51 -8.34 10.48 -6.92
CA TRP A 51 -7.60 9.24 -6.74
C TRP A 51 -7.23 8.98 -5.27
N TYR A 52 -6.84 10.02 -4.54
CA TYR A 52 -6.63 9.97 -3.09
C TYR A 52 -7.91 9.52 -2.39
N GLY A 53 -9.05 10.13 -2.72
CA GLY A 53 -10.35 9.77 -2.18
C GLY A 53 -10.77 8.33 -2.52
N LEU A 54 -10.47 7.84 -3.72
CA LEU A 54 -10.68 6.44 -4.09
C LEU A 54 -9.84 5.50 -3.22
N THR A 55 -8.55 5.81 -3.06
CA THR A 55 -7.62 5.05 -2.22
C THR A 55 -8.13 4.94 -0.78
N GLU A 56 -8.63 6.05 -0.21
CA GLU A 56 -9.24 6.05 1.13
C GLU A 56 -10.49 5.17 1.19
N LYS A 57 -11.39 5.30 0.22
CA LYS A 57 -12.63 4.51 0.17
C LYS A 57 -12.37 3.02 0.04
N ILE A 58 -11.36 2.60 -0.73
CA ILE A 58 -10.99 1.18 -0.83
C ILE A 58 -10.47 0.67 0.51
N GLY A 59 -9.66 1.47 1.21
CA GLY A 59 -9.12 1.09 2.51
C GLY A 59 -10.16 0.95 3.64
N THR A 60 -11.39 1.46 3.44
CA THR A 60 -12.48 1.27 4.42
C THR A 60 -13.39 0.08 4.11
N ILE A 61 -13.18 -0.62 2.99
CA ILE A 61 -13.95 -1.80 2.61
C ILE A 61 -13.60 -2.95 3.56
N ASN A 62 -14.62 -3.62 4.10
CA ASN A 62 -14.41 -4.79 4.96
C ASN A 62 -13.69 -5.90 4.18
N GLY A 63 -12.62 -6.44 4.77
CA GLY A 63 -11.76 -7.45 4.15
C GLY A 63 -10.59 -6.90 3.33
N VAL A 64 -10.48 -5.57 3.18
CA VAL A 64 -9.26 -4.96 2.66
C VAL A 64 -8.27 -4.75 3.79
N GLU A 65 -7.15 -5.49 3.76
CA GLU A 65 -6.10 -5.40 4.79
C GLU A 65 -5.11 -4.26 4.53
N GLY A 66 -5.00 -3.79 3.29
CA GLY A 66 -4.12 -2.68 2.93
C GLY A 66 -4.32 -2.17 1.51
N VAL A 67 -3.96 -0.90 1.29
CA VAL A 67 -4.00 -0.26 -0.03
C VAL A 67 -2.68 0.47 -0.25
N VAL A 68 -1.97 0.10 -1.32
CA VAL A 68 -0.76 0.79 -1.78
C VAL A 68 -1.14 1.66 -2.98
N SER A 69 -0.76 2.94 -2.95
CA SER A 69 -1.13 3.92 -3.97
C SER A 69 -0.07 5.01 -4.07
N PHE A 70 0.13 5.57 -5.27
CA PHE A 70 1.05 6.70 -5.47
C PHE A 70 0.59 7.97 -4.74
N SER A 71 -0.69 8.08 -4.37
CA SER A 71 -1.22 9.16 -3.54
C SER A 71 -1.03 8.93 -2.03
N LYS A 72 -0.49 7.77 -1.63
CA LYS A 72 -0.20 7.39 -0.23
C LYS A 72 1.21 6.80 -0.10
N LEU A 73 2.20 7.51 -0.66
CA LEU A 73 3.61 7.14 -0.55
C LEU A 73 4.17 7.47 0.83
N TYR A 74 5.15 6.68 1.25
CA TYR A 74 5.91 6.86 2.47
C TYR A 74 7.40 7.02 2.14
N TYR A 75 8.10 7.82 2.93
CA TYR A 75 9.54 7.95 2.88
C TYR A 75 10.17 7.51 4.20
N LEU A 76 11.38 6.98 4.10
CA LEU A 76 12.18 6.57 5.25
C LEU A 76 12.95 7.78 5.77
N SER A 77 12.72 8.14 7.04
CA SER A 77 13.53 9.12 7.75
C SER A 77 14.40 8.41 8.77
N LYS A 78 15.71 8.67 8.74
CA LYS A 78 16.63 8.10 9.73
C LYS A 78 16.45 8.83 11.05
N ASN A 79 16.15 8.08 12.12
CA ASN A 79 16.07 8.59 13.47
C ASN A 79 17.35 8.24 14.22
N ASP A 80 18.27 9.20 14.32
CA ASP A 80 19.57 8.99 14.95
C ASP A 80 19.48 8.73 16.47
N SER A 81 18.45 9.25 17.13
CA SER A 81 18.22 9.05 18.56
C SER A 81 17.82 7.62 18.88
N THR A 82 16.93 7.02 18.09
CA THR A 82 16.46 5.64 18.28
C THR A 82 17.25 4.61 17.48
N LYS A 83 18.13 5.07 16.57
CA LYS A 83 18.84 4.24 15.58
C LYS A 83 17.92 3.38 14.72
N LYS A 84 16.74 3.93 14.38
CA LYS A 84 15.71 3.28 13.56
C LYS A 84 15.32 4.15 12.38
N PHE A 85 14.54 3.59 11.47
CA PHE A 85 13.89 4.34 10.40
C PHE A 85 12.43 4.58 10.76
N ASP A 86 12.02 5.84 10.65
CA ASP A 86 10.63 6.25 10.75
C ASP A 86 10.01 6.24 9.34
N PHE A 87 8.82 5.65 9.21
CA PHE A 87 8.04 5.64 7.98
C PHE A 87 7.06 6.80 8.02
N LEU A 88 7.35 7.85 7.25
CA LEU A 88 6.56 9.07 7.26
C LEU A 88 5.80 9.21 5.93
N PRO A 89 4.51 9.58 5.95
CA PRO A 89 3.77 9.79 4.72
C PRO A 89 4.33 11.02 3.98
N VAL A 90 4.43 10.91 2.66
CA VAL A 90 4.74 12.05 1.79
C VAL A 90 3.57 13.03 1.81
N PHE A 91 2.36 12.50 1.60
CA PHE A 91 1.10 13.26 1.60
C PHE A 91 0.41 13.07 2.96
N GLN A 92 0.35 14.12 3.78
CA GLN A 92 -0.34 14.07 5.08
C GLN A 92 -1.87 14.16 4.96
N GLY A 93 -2.36 14.49 3.78
CA GLY A 93 -3.76 14.66 3.44
C GLY A 93 -3.90 14.96 1.95
N ARG A 94 -5.06 15.50 1.59
CA ARG A 94 -5.27 16.06 0.25
C ARG A 94 -4.56 17.40 0.16
N PRO A 95 -3.72 17.64 -0.85
CA PRO A 95 -3.21 18.98 -1.11
C PRO A 95 -4.37 19.92 -1.46
N ASP A 96 -4.25 21.17 -1.01
CA ASP A 96 -5.26 22.21 -1.21
C ASP A 96 -5.03 23.01 -2.49
N THR A 97 -3.79 23.06 -2.99
CA THR A 97 -3.43 23.77 -4.23
C THR A 97 -2.54 22.95 -5.16
N GLN A 98 -2.50 23.35 -6.43
CA GLN A 98 -1.64 22.70 -7.43
C GLN A 98 -0.16 22.87 -7.08
N GLU A 99 0.22 24.04 -6.57
CA GLU A 99 1.61 24.33 -6.18
C GLU A 99 2.07 23.45 -5.01
N GLU A 100 1.18 23.17 -4.05
CA GLU A 100 1.45 22.23 -2.97
C GLU A 100 1.66 20.82 -3.52
N LEU A 101 0.74 20.35 -4.38
CA LEU A 101 0.84 19.04 -5.02
C LEU A 101 2.15 18.92 -5.81
N ASP A 102 2.47 19.90 -6.65
CA ASP A 102 3.69 19.90 -7.47
C ASP A 102 4.95 19.82 -6.59
N SER A 103 4.98 20.59 -5.49
CA SER A 103 6.09 20.55 -4.52
C SER A 103 6.24 19.18 -3.86
N LEU A 104 5.13 18.52 -3.53
CA LEU A 104 5.14 17.18 -2.95
C LEU A 104 5.60 16.12 -3.97
N ILE A 105 5.18 16.25 -5.23
CA ILE A 105 5.61 15.38 -6.33
C ILE A 105 7.11 15.53 -6.60
N GLU A 106 7.63 16.75 -6.63
CA GLU A 106 9.08 16.99 -6.72
C GLU A 106 9.83 16.30 -5.57
N LYS A 107 9.31 16.40 -4.34
CA LYS A 107 9.86 15.68 -3.19
C LYS A 107 9.86 14.17 -3.41
N VAL A 108 8.78 13.59 -3.97
CA VAL A 108 8.73 12.16 -4.30
C VAL A 108 9.85 11.78 -5.26
N TYR A 109 10.05 12.53 -6.34
CA TYR A 109 11.11 12.25 -7.33
C TYR A 109 12.52 12.49 -6.79
N SER A 110 12.68 13.34 -5.77
CA SER A 110 13.97 13.52 -5.09
C SER A 110 14.39 12.34 -4.22
N LEU A 111 13.45 11.47 -3.84
CA LEU A 111 13.70 10.34 -2.95
C LEU A 111 14.24 9.14 -3.75
N PRO A 112 15.47 8.65 -3.46
CA PRO A 112 16.14 7.65 -4.29
C PRO A 112 15.34 6.36 -4.52
N LEU A 113 14.65 5.87 -3.49
CA LEU A 113 13.85 4.64 -3.58
C LEU A 113 12.56 4.82 -4.38
N LEU A 114 11.92 5.99 -4.30
CA LEU A 114 10.63 6.23 -4.96
C LEU A 114 10.81 6.60 -6.43
N ALA A 115 11.88 7.33 -6.75
CA ALA A 115 12.23 7.67 -8.12
C ALA A 115 12.43 6.45 -9.02
N MET A 116 12.86 5.30 -8.47
CA MET A 116 13.04 4.05 -9.22
C MET A 116 11.72 3.36 -9.57
N ILE A 117 10.64 3.62 -8.83
CA ILE A 117 9.35 2.89 -8.95
C ILE A 117 8.36 3.65 -9.85
N LEU A 118 8.52 4.96 -10.01
CA LEU A 118 7.58 5.85 -10.72
C LEU A 118 8.06 6.26 -12.12
N GLN A 119 8.88 5.44 -12.77
CA GLN A 119 9.34 5.65 -14.16
C GLN A 119 8.45 4.94 -15.19
#